data_AF-A0A7W8SPW4-F1
#
_entry.id   AF-A0A7W8SPW4-F1
#
_cell.length_a   1.000
_cell.length_b   1.000
_cell.length_c   1.000
_cell.angle_alpha   90.00
_cell.angle_beta   90.00
_cell.angle_gamma   90.00
#
_symmetry.space_group_name_H-M   'P 1'
#
loop_
_entity.id
_entity.type
_entity.pdbx_description
1 polymer ?
#
loop_
_entity_poly.entity_id
_entity_poly.type
_entity_poly.pdbx_seq_one_letter_code
_entity_poly.pdbx_strand_id
1 'polypeptide(L)'
;MQRPTNIYLLRDPRTSEVRYVGKTVRSIESRLRGHISDSRRQKIRVSRWIASLLAIDMRPLVELIEVAHEDWQERERHWISFYRSADGTDNLTNHTDGGEGAPGFVPSEETRLKLSVVHKSRYESVEERRRTGDLVKIALSDPNWKARQSAKQRALWADPTQRMMRVAAQKEASSTPEMRRKKSEAAKKSWTPERKLAESDSRRQRALNQWADPERRAAHSEKLKQICASEEAKNRLASARTACQSPEAAAKRIAWWTPERRAAKGQQLKEAKARKAKNDSQSDKTSG
;
A
#
# COMPACT_ATOMS: atom_id res chain seq x y z
N MET A 1 -14.01 -26.38 14.87
CA MET A 1 -15.37 -25.87 15.11
C MET A 1 -15.98 -25.50 13.76
N GLN A 2 -16.99 -26.23 13.31
CA GLN A 2 -17.73 -25.88 12.10
C GLN A 2 -18.47 -24.55 12.34
N ARG A 3 -18.51 -23.69 11.30
CA ARG A 3 -19.19 -22.39 11.40
C ARG A 3 -20.71 -22.61 11.35
N PRO A 4 -21.50 -21.83 12.11
CA PRO A 4 -22.95 -21.89 12.03
C PRO A 4 -23.41 -21.61 10.59
N THR A 5 -24.40 -22.38 10.13
CA THR A 5 -24.98 -22.30 8.81
C THR A 5 -26.42 -21.81 8.90
N ASN A 6 -26.69 -20.66 8.29
CA ASN A 6 -28.02 -20.08 8.22
C ASN A 6 -28.81 -20.73 7.08
N ILE A 7 -30.00 -21.24 7.40
CA ILE A 7 -31.00 -21.73 6.45
C ILE A 7 -32.03 -20.64 6.27
N TYR A 8 -32.24 -20.23 5.02
CA TYR A 8 -33.10 -19.10 4.67
C TYR A 8 -34.04 -19.49 3.53
N LEU A 9 -35.11 -18.73 3.41
CA LEU A 9 -36.04 -18.79 2.30
C LEU A 9 -36.00 -17.50 1.47
N LEU A 10 -36.44 -17.61 0.21
CA LEU A 10 -36.80 -16.47 -0.61
C LEU A 10 -38.29 -16.54 -0.94
N ARG A 11 -39.02 -15.45 -0.68
CA ARG A 11 -40.44 -15.31 -1.03
C ARG A 11 -40.62 -14.43 -2.25
N ASP A 12 -41.68 -14.71 -3.00
CA ASP A 12 -42.19 -13.80 -4.02
C ASP A 12 -42.87 -12.60 -3.33
N PRO A 13 -42.46 -11.35 -3.62
CA PRO A 13 -43.06 -10.18 -2.99
C PRO A 13 -44.52 -9.94 -3.42
N ARG A 14 -44.99 -10.59 -4.48
CA ARG A 14 -46.36 -10.41 -5.00
C ARG A 14 -47.36 -11.35 -4.34
N THR A 15 -46.95 -12.58 -4.07
CA THR A 15 -47.82 -13.65 -3.57
C THR A 15 -47.46 -14.09 -2.15
N SER A 16 -46.32 -13.64 -1.62
CA SER A 16 -45.73 -14.11 -0.35
C SER A 16 -45.38 -15.61 -0.31
N GLU A 17 -45.48 -16.30 -1.45
CA GLU A 17 -45.16 -17.71 -1.60
C GLU A 17 -43.66 -17.95 -1.46
N VAL A 18 -43.29 -19.08 -0.86
CA VAL A 18 -41.90 -19.51 -0.79
C VAL A 18 -41.49 -20.07 -2.15
N ARG A 19 -40.42 -19.51 -2.72
CA ARG A 19 -39.93 -19.88 -4.06
C ARG A 19 -38.54 -20.49 -4.03
N TYR A 20 -37.82 -20.39 -2.93
CA TYR A 20 -36.49 -20.98 -2.80
C TYR A 20 -36.13 -21.20 -1.33
N VAL A 21 -35.51 -22.33 -1.03
CA VAL A 21 -34.88 -22.61 0.26
C VAL A 21 -33.39 -22.82 0.01
N GLY A 22 -32.53 -22.29 0.87
CA GLY A 22 -31.11 -22.59 0.77
C GLY A 22 -30.32 -22.23 2.01
N LYS A 23 -29.01 -22.47 1.94
CA LYS A 23 -28.09 -22.30 3.07
C LYS A 23 -26.95 -21.32 2.81
N THR A 24 -26.41 -20.74 3.88
CA THR A 24 -25.25 -19.83 3.81
C THR A 24 -24.51 -19.75 5.15
N VAL A 25 -23.17 -19.68 5.09
CA VAL A 25 -22.32 -19.38 6.27
C VAL A 25 -22.06 -17.86 6.43
N ARG A 26 -22.56 -17.06 5.49
CA ARG A 26 -22.54 -15.59 5.53
C ARG A 26 -23.91 -15.08 5.99
N SER A 27 -24.03 -13.77 6.22
CA SER A 27 -25.34 -13.15 6.47
C SER A 27 -26.31 -13.39 5.28
N ILE A 28 -27.61 -13.48 5.58
CA ILE A 28 -28.65 -13.74 4.58
C ILE A 28 -28.78 -12.58 3.57
N GLU A 29 -28.52 -11.35 3.99
CA GLU A 29 -28.55 -10.15 3.13
C GLU A 29 -27.37 -10.16 2.15
N SER A 30 -26.20 -10.63 2.60
CA SER A 30 -25.04 -10.85 1.74
C SER A 30 -25.34 -11.94 0.70
N ARG A 31 -26.04 -13.01 1.11
CA ARG A 31 -26.43 -14.10 0.21
C ARG A 31 -27.50 -13.67 -0.80
N LEU A 32 -28.46 -12.83 -0.39
CA LEU A 32 -29.46 -12.20 -1.25
C LEU A 32 -28.81 -11.33 -2.32
N ARG A 33 -27.85 -10.47 -1.93
CA ARG A 33 -27.05 -9.69 -2.90
C ARG A 33 -26.33 -10.59 -3.90
N GLY A 34 -25.81 -11.74 -3.45
CA GLY A 34 -25.23 -12.77 -4.32
C GLY A 34 -26.25 -13.29 -5.34
N HIS A 35 -27.44 -13.68 -4.89
CA HIS A 35 -28.51 -14.13 -5.78
C HIS A 35 -28.93 -13.08 -6.82
N ILE A 36 -29.04 -11.81 -6.42
CA ILE A 36 -29.33 -10.68 -7.32
C ILE A 36 -28.20 -10.45 -8.33
N SER A 37 -26.95 -10.66 -7.94
CA SER A 37 -25.83 -10.58 -8.88
C SER A 37 -25.82 -11.76 -9.86
N ASP A 38 -26.11 -12.96 -9.37
CA ASP A 38 -26.14 -14.19 -10.17
C ASP A 38 -27.33 -14.24 -11.12
N SER A 39 -28.45 -13.59 -10.77
CA SER A 39 -29.64 -13.48 -11.63
C SER A 39 -29.33 -12.84 -12.98
N ARG A 40 -28.33 -11.95 -13.06
CA ARG A 40 -27.85 -11.35 -14.31
C ARG A 40 -27.39 -12.36 -15.36
N ARG A 41 -26.95 -13.55 -14.92
CA ARG A 41 -26.51 -14.63 -15.83
C ARG A 41 -27.64 -15.59 -16.21
N GLN A 42 -28.76 -15.59 -15.47
CA GLN A 42 -29.96 -16.38 -15.76
C GLN A 42 -29.71 -17.89 -15.99
N LYS A 43 -28.69 -18.47 -15.33
CA LYS A 43 -28.28 -19.87 -15.57
C LYS A 43 -29.23 -20.91 -15.01
N ILE A 44 -29.79 -20.66 -13.82
CA ILE A 44 -30.63 -21.61 -13.07
C ILE A 44 -32.03 -21.03 -12.82
N ARG A 45 -33.01 -21.90 -12.47
CA ARG A 45 -34.43 -21.53 -12.30
C ARG A 45 -34.62 -20.38 -11.31
N VAL A 46 -33.97 -20.43 -10.14
CA VAL A 46 -34.00 -19.34 -9.15
C VAL A 46 -33.46 -18.02 -9.73
N SER A 47 -32.37 -18.06 -10.50
CA SER A 47 -31.80 -16.87 -11.14
C SER A 47 -32.74 -16.25 -12.17
N ARG A 48 -33.46 -17.06 -12.95
CA ARG A 48 -34.47 -16.58 -13.92
C ARG A 48 -35.68 -15.96 -13.22
N TRP A 49 -36.17 -16.59 -12.16
CA TRP A 49 -37.26 -16.04 -11.35
C TRP A 49 -36.87 -14.70 -10.69
N ILE A 50 -35.68 -14.60 -10.12
CA ILE A 50 -35.21 -13.32 -9.56
C ILE A 50 -35.05 -12.27 -10.67
N ALA A 51 -34.56 -12.66 -11.86
CA ALA A 51 -34.46 -11.74 -12.99
C ALA A 51 -35.83 -11.22 -13.44
N SER A 52 -36.89 -12.05 -13.42
CA SER A 52 -38.24 -11.60 -13.77
C SER A 52 -38.85 -10.66 -12.73
N LEU A 53 -38.55 -10.85 -11.43
CA LEU A 53 -38.93 -9.88 -10.40
C LEU A 53 -38.23 -8.53 -10.58
N LEU A 54 -36.92 -8.55 -10.87
CA LEU A 54 -36.16 -7.32 -11.07
C LEU A 54 -36.60 -6.54 -12.32
N ALA A 55 -37.15 -7.22 -13.33
CA ALA A 55 -37.67 -6.57 -14.54
C ALA A 55 -38.92 -5.71 -14.27
N ILE A 56 -39.63 -5.96 -13.16
CA ILE A 56 -40.79 -5.19 -12.70
C ILE A 56 -40.45 -4.36 -11.44
N ASP A 57 -39.18 -4.03 -11.24
CA ASP A 57 -38.65 -3.29 -10.09
C ASP A 57 -38.95 -3.89 -8.71
N MET A 58 -39.21 -5.19 -8.66
CA MET A 58 -39.44 -5.94 -7.41
C MET A 58 -38.22 -6.76 -7.01
N ARG A 59 -38.16 -7.11 -5.71
CA ARG A 59 -37.06 -7.90 -5.14
C ARG A 59 -37.59 -9.05 -4.29
N PRO A 60 -36.97 -10.23 -4.34
CA PRO A 60 -37.36 -11.34 -3.47
C PRO A 60 -37.12 -10.96 -2.00
N LEU A 61 -38.05 -11.36 -1.13
CA LEU A 61 -37.94 -11.17 0.31
C LEU A 61 -37.11 -12.32 0.88
N VAL A 62 -36.10 -12.02 1.70
CA VAL A 62 -35.27 -13.04 2.37
C VAL A 62 -35.66 -13.15 3.83
N GLU A 63 -35.81 -14.37 4.32
CA GLU A 63 -36.18 -14.66 5.71
C GLU A 63 -35.30 -15.78 6.25
N LEU A 64 -34.78 -15.61 7.46
CA LEU A 64 -34.03 -16.65 8.18
C LEU A 64 -35.04 -17.60 8.82
N ILE A 65 -34.94 -18.89 8.52
CA ILE A 65 -35.78 -19.91 9.13
C ILE A 65 -35.05 -20.53 10.33
N GLU A 66 -33.77 -20.87 10.14
CA GLU A 66 -33.04 -21.66 11.12
C GLU A 66 -31.53 -21.43 11.05
N VAL A 67 -30.86 -21.56 12.19
CA VAL A 67 -29.40 -21.61 12.28
C VAL A 67 -29.00 -23.04 12.67
N ALA A 68 -28.47 -23.79 11.70
CA ALA A 68 -28.02 -25.17 11.87
C ALA A 68 -26.50 -25.25 12.01
N HIS A 69 -26.01 -26.35 12.58
CA HIS A 69 -24.58 -26.58 12.76
C HIS A 69 -24.10 -27.74 11.89
N GLU A 70 -23.91 -28.92 12.46
CA GLU A 70 -23.41 -30.11 11.75
C GLU A 70 -24.51 -30.80 10.93
N ASP A 71 -25.76 -30.52 11.28
CA ASP A 71 -26.99 -31.08 10.73
C ASP A 71 -27.60 -30.24 9.60
N TRP A 72 -26.89 -29.21 9.12
CA TRP A 72 -27.44 -28.26 8.13
C TRP A 72 -27.95 -28.94 6.85
N GLN A 73 -27.34 -30.06 6.43
CA GLN A 73 -27.82 -30.83 5.27
C GLN A 73 -29.20 -31.43 5.52
N GLU A 74 -29.41 -32.02 6.70
CA GLU A 74 -30.70 -32.63 7.08
C GLU A 74 -31.77 -31.56 7.24
N ARG A 75 -31.41 -30.45 7.88
CA ARG A 75 -32.32 -29.31 8.06
C ARG A 75 -32.69 -28.68 6.72
N GLU A 76 -31.75 -28.50 5.79
CA GLU A 76 -32.04 -27.99 4.45
C GLU A 76 -32.99 -28.93 3.67
N ARG A 77 -32.72 -30.24 3.67
CA ARG A 77 -33.60 -31.24 3.06
C ARG A 77 -34.99 -31.25 3.69
N HIS A 78 -35.05 -31.15 5.03
CA HIS A 78 -36.30 -31.10 5.77
C HIS A 78 -37.17 -29.91 5.33
N TRP A 79 -36.59 -28.70 5.27
CA TRP A 79 -37.34 -27.52 4.85
C TRP A 79 -37.74 -27.54 3.37
N ILE A 80 -36.88 -28.04 2.47
CA ILE A 80 -37.25 -28.23 1.06
C ILE A 80 -38.42 -29.20 0.94
N SER A 81 -38.38 -30.33 1.65
CA SER A 81 -39.46 -31.32 1.68
C SER A 81 -40.75 -30.73 2.26
N PHE A 82 -40.65 -30.01 3.37
CA PHE A 82 -41.78 -29.34 4.04
C PHE A 82 -42.50 -28.37 3.11
N TYR A 83 -41.77 -27.48 2.42
CA TYR A 83 -42.41 -26.50 1.53
C TYR A 83 -42.91 -27.10 0.21
N ARG A 84 -42.35 -28.23 -0.25
CA ARG A 84 -42.92 -28.97 -1.38
C ARG A 84 -44.22 -29.67 -1.03
N SER A 85 -44.34 -30.18 0.19
CA SER A 85 -45.53 -30.91 0.64
C SER A 85 -46.65 -29.98 1.14
N ALA A 86 -46.31 -28.85 1.77
CA ALA A 86 -47.27 -27.92 2.35
C ALA A 86 -48.08 -27.14 1.30
N ASP A 87 -47.43 -26.68 0.22
CA ASP A 87 -48.07 -25.81 -0.78
C ASP A 87 -48.76 -26.59 -1.92
N GLY A 88 -48.69 -27.93 -1.92
CA GLY A 88 -49.32 -28.81 -2.92
C GLY A 88 -48.87 -28.57 -4.37
N THR A 89 -47.92 -27.66 -4.58
CA THR A 89 -47.42 -27.18 -5.86
C THR A 89 -45.90 -27.14 -5.78
N ASP A 90 -45.22 -27.82 -6.72
CA ASP A 90 -43.75 -27.81 -6.85
C ASP A 90 -43.25 -26.46 -7.41
N ASN A 91 -43.57 -25.38 -6.70
CA ASN A 91 -43.27 -24.01 -7.07
C ASN A 91 -41.88 -23.56 -6.58
N LEU A 92 -41.20 -24.41 -5.80
CA LEU A 92 -39.81 -24.19 -5.43
C LEU A 92 -38.92 -24.18 -6.67
N THR A 93 -37.99 -23.23 -6.68
CA THR A 93 -36.99 -23.07 -7.74
C THR A 93 -35.67 -23.77 -7.42
N ASN A 94 -35.63 -24.52 -6.31
CA ASN A 94 -34.54 -25.40 -5.93
C ASN A 94 -34.24 -26.41 -7.04
N HIS A 95 -32.97 -26.61 -7.34
CA HIS A 95 -32.56 -27.53 -8.41
C HIS A 95 -32.49 -28.99 -7.93
N THR A 96 -32.14 -29.19 -6.66
CA THR A 96 -31.94 -30.49 -6.02
C THR A 96 -32.69 -30.53 -4.70
N ASP A 97 -32.78 -31.71 -4.09
CA ASP A 97 -33.52 -31.92 -2.83
C ASP A 97 -32.79 -31.35 -1.61
N GLY A 98 -31.59 -30.79 -1.79
CA GLY A 98 -30.78 -30.17 -0.75
C GLY A 98 -29.71 -31.11 -0.18
N GLY A 99 -28.83 -30.54 0.67
CA GLY A 99 -27.70 -31.26 1.26
C GLY A 99 -26.43 -31.24 0.39
N GLU A 100 -26.47 -30.57 -0.76
CA GLU A 100 -25.30 -30.37 -1.60
C GLU A 100 -24.49 -29.14 -1.14
N GLY A 101 -23.18 -29.32 -1.04
CA GLY A 101 -22.26 -28.24 -0.74
C GLY A 101 -20.86 -28.77 -0.50
N ALA A 102 -19.88 -27.88 -0.61
CA ALA A 102 -18.49 -28.20 -0.31
C ALA A 102 -18.03 -27.46 0.97
N PRO A 103 -18.71 -27.63 2.13
CA PRO A 103 -18.29 -26.99 3.36
C PRO A 103 -16.90 -27.50 3.73
N GLY A 104 -15.94 -26.58 3.84
CA GLY A 104 -14.56 -26.96 4.17
C GLY A 104 -13.75 -27.53 3.01
N PHE A 105 -14.21 -27.42 1.76
CA PHE A 105 -13.35 -27.77 0.62
C PHE A 105 -12.11 -26.87 0.59
N VAL A 106 -10.99 -27.45 1.00
CA VAL A 106 -9.67 -26.89 0.81
C VAL A 106 -9.16 -27.44 -0.52
N PRO A 107 -8.96 -26.59 -1.54
CA PRO A 107 -8.41 -27.04 -2.82
C PRO A 107 -7.10 -27.78 -2.58
N SER A 108 -6.92 -28.92 -3.25
CA SER A 108 -5.64 -29.66 -3.19
C SER A 108 -4.48 -28.77 -3.62
N GLU A 109 -3.26 -29.07 -3.17
CA GLU A 109 -2.07 -28.34 -3.59
C GLU A 109 -1.95 -28.31 -5.12
N GLU A 110 -2.25 -29.42 -5.78
CA GLU A 110 -2.30 -29.52 -7.24
C GLU A 110 -3.30 -28.54 -7.86
N THR A 111 -4.52 -28.48 -7.31
CA THR A 111 -5.56 -27.52 -7.77
C THR A 111 -5.08 -26.08 -7.56
N ARG A 112 -4.43 -25.80 -6.44
CA ARG A 112 -3.87 -24.48 -6.12
C ARG A 112 -2.75 -24.10 -7.08
N LEU A 113 -1.88 -25.04 -7.45
CA LEU A 113 -0.82 -24.84 -8.44
C LEU A 113 -1.40 -24.59 -9.83
N LYS A 114 -2.36 -25.41 -10.28
CA LYS A 114 -3.06 -25.21 -11.55
C LYS A 114 -3.72 -23.83 -11.64
N LEU A 115 -4.44 -23.42 -10.59
CA LEU A 115 -5.03 -22.08 -10.50
C LEU A 115 -3.97 -20.98 -10.49
N SER A 116 -2.83 -21.19 -9.82
CA SER A 116 -1.70 -20.25 -9.80
C SER A 116 -1.09 -20.08 -11.20
N VAL A 117 -0.89 -21.17 -11.94
CA VAL A 117 -0.39 -21.14 -13.32
C VAL A 117 -1.35 -20.38 -14.22
N VAL A 118 -2.65 -20.68 -14.18
CA VAL A 118 -3.67 -19.99 -14.98
C VAL A 118 -3.74 -18.49 -14.63
N HIS A 119 -3.66 -18.13 -13.35
CA HIS A 119 -3.63 -16.72 -12.96
C HIS A 119 -2.36 -16.00 -13.41
N LYS A 120 -1.21 -16.68 -13.42
CA LYS A 120 0.06 -16.10 -13.87
C LYS A 120 0.14 -15.97 -15.39
N SER A 121 -0.33 -16.97 -16.14
CA SER A 121 -0.31 -16.94 -17.62
C SER A 121 -1.15 -15.79 -18.17
N ARG A 122 -2.24 -15.42 -17.47
CA ARG A 122 -3.01 -14.21 -17.77
C ARG A 122 -2.18 -12.92 -17.76
N TYR A 123 -1.12 -12.85 -16.95
CA TYR A 123 -0.22 -11.70 -16.93
C TYR A 123 0.93 -11.80 -17.93
N GLU A 124 1.11 -12.93 -18.60
CA GLU A 124 2.10 -13.10 -19.69
C GLU A 124 1.64 -12.36 -20.95
N SER A 125 0.32 -12.34 -21.22
CA SER A 125 -0.27 -11.52 -22.27
C SER A 125 -0.05 -10.03 -22.00
N VAL A 126 0.64 -9.36 -22.93
CA VAL A 126 0.91 -7.91 -22.88
C VAL A 126 -0.39 -7.12 -22.90
N GLU A 127 -1.37 -7.57 -23.68
CA GLU A 127 -2.67 -6.93 -23.85
C GLU A 127 -3.51 -7.00 -22.57
N GLU A 128 -3.58 -8.17 -21.93
CA GLU A 128 -4.30 -8.33 -20.67
C GLU A 128 -3.65 -7.53 -19.54
N ARG A 129 -2.31 -7.48 -19.52
CA ARG A 129 -1.56 -6.65 -18.58
C ARG A 129 -1.88 -5.17 -18.77
N ARG A 130 -1.94 -4.70 -20.01
CA ARG A 130 -2.30 -3.32 -20.34
C ARG A 130 -3.75 -3.01 -19.94
N ARG A 131 -4.71 -3.85 -20.34
CA ARG A 131 -6.13 -3.70 -19.99
C ARG A 131 -6.33 -3.63 -18.48
N THR A 132 -5.68 -4.53 -17.74
CA THR A 132 -5.74 -4.53 -16.28
C THR A 132 -5.11 -3.26 -15.70
N GLY A 133 -3.96 -2.82 -16.23
CA GLY A 133 -3.33 -1.57 -15.85
C GLY A 133 -4.20 -0.33 -16.09
N ASP A 134 -4.89 -0.26 -17.22
CA ASP A 134 -5.75 0.86 -17.56
C ASP A 134 -7.01 0.92 -16.68
N LEU A 135 -7.61 -0.24 -16.37
CA LEU A 135 -8.69 -0.32 -15.38
C LEU A 135 -8.25 0.16 -13.99
N VAL A 136 -7.02 -0.19 -13.58
CA VAL A 136 -6.45 0.28 -12.31
C VAL A 136 -6.21 1.79 -12.33
N LYS A 137 -5.73 2.36 -13.44
CA LYS A 137 -5.58 3.82 -13.58
C LYS A 137 -6.93 4.54 -13.50
N ILE A 138 -7.96 3.99 -14.13
CA ILE A 138 -9.34 4.54 -14.06
C ILE A 138 -9.82 4.53 -12.61
N ALA A 139 -9.70 3.39 -11.92
CA ALA A 139 -10.09 3.27 -10.51
C ALA A 139 -9.29 4.22 -9.59
N LEU A 140 -7.98 4.38 -9.86
CA LEU A 140 -7.13 5.33 -9.14
C LEU A 140 -7.46 6.78 -9.47
N SER A 141 -8.10 7.07 -10.61
CA SER A 141 -8.45 8.44 -10.99
C SER A 141 -9.67 8.95 -10.24
N ASP A 142 -10.54 8.06 -9.75
CA ASP A 142 -11.67 8.40 -8.88
C ASP A 142 -11.19 9.03 -7.54
N PRO A 143 -11.48 10.32 -7.28
CA PRO A 143 -11.10 10.99 -6.03
C PRO A 143 -11.71 10.33 -4.79
N ASN A 144 -12.94 9.82 -4.88
CA ASN A 144 -13.63 9.17 -3.76
C ASN A 144 -13.00 7.81 -3.42
N TRP A 145 -12.54 7.08 -4.43
CA TRP A 145 -11.75 5.86 -4.21
C TRP A 145 -10.42 6.18 -3.50
N LYS A 146 -9.68 7.19 -3.97
CA LYS A 146 -8.42 7.63 -3.35
C LYS A 146 -8.62 8.08 -1.90
N ALA A 147 -9.65 8.87 -1.64
CA ALA A 147 -9.98 9.35 -0.29
C ALA A 147 -10.30 8.17 0.65
N ARG A 148 -11.12 7.21 0.23
CA ARG A 148 -11.43 6.00 1.02
C ARG A 148 -10.18 5.16 1.33
N GLN A 149 -9.32 4.94 0.34
CA GLN A 149 -8.07 4.18 0.55
C GLN A 149 -7.10 4.93 1.48
N SER A 150 -6.97 6.24 1.30
CA SER A 150 -6.14 7.09 2.17
C SER A 150 -6.66 7.09 3.61
N ALA A 151 -7.97 7.26 3.82
CA ALA A 151 -8.58 7.20 5.15
C ALA A 151 -8.34 5.84 5.82
N LYS A 152 -8.52 4.74 5.06
CA LYS A 152 -8.23 3.39 5.55
C LYS A 152 -6.76 3.21 5.94
N GLN A 153 -5.81 3.69 5.12
CA GLN A 153 -4.39 3.65 5.47
C GLN A 153 -4.09 4.50 6.70
N ARG A 154 -4.63 5.73 6.77
CA ARG A 154 -4.41 6.61 7.93
C ARG A 154 -4.94 5.99 9.22
N ALA A 155 -6.14 5.42 9.20
CA ALA A 155 -6.70 4.71 10.35
C ALA A 155 -5.81 3.53 10.79
N LEU A 156 -5.31 2.76 9.82
CA LEU A 156 -4.41 1.64 10.08
C LEU A 156 -3.06 2.08 10.68
N TRP A 157 -2.50 3.21 10.22
CA TRP A 157 -1.25 3.77 10.75
C TRP A 157 -1.44 4.53 12.07
N ALA A 158 -2.68 4.93 12.39
CA ALA A 158 -3.03 5.57 13.66
C ALA A 158 -3.14 4.55 14.80
N ASP A 159 -3.56 3.32 14.52
CA ASP A 159 -3.55 2.22 15.50
C ASP A 159 -2.10 1.85 15.89
N PRO A 160 -1.70 2.03 17.16
CA PRO A 160 -0.34 1.73 17.62
C PRO A 160 0.07 0.27 17.42
N THR A 161 -0.86 -0.67 17.62
CA THR A 161 -0.57 -2.10 17.53
C THR A 161 -0.27 -2.49 16.08
N GLN A 162 -1.12 -2.04 15.15
CA GLN A 162 -0.96 -2.27 13.72
C GLN A 162 0.30 -1.59 13.17
N ARG A 163 0.60 -0.38 13.63
CA ARG A 163 1.82 0.34 13.28
C ARG A 163 3.06 -0.44 13.72
N MET A 164 3.10 -0.90 14.97
CA MET A 164 4.24 -1.68 15.49
C MET A 164 4.44 -2.98 14.71
N MET A 165 3.37 -3.76 14.50
CA MET A 165 3.43 -5.01 13.73
C MET A 165 3.95 -4.77 12.30
N ARG A 166 3.47 -3.71 11.63
CA ARG A 166 3.90 -3.38 10.27
C ARG A 166 5.34 -2.92 10.20
N VAL A 167 5.78 -2.06 11.13
CA VAL A 167 7.16 -1.60 11.18
C VAL A 167 8.11 -2.77 11.48
N ALA A 168 7.74 -3.66 12.41
CA ALA A 168 8.52 -4.86 12.71
C ALA A 168 8.64 -5.78 11.49
N ALA A 169 7.52 -6.12 10.85
CA ALA A 169 7.50 -6.95 9.65
C ALA A 169 8.28 -6.31 8.49
N GLN A 170 8.16 -4.98 8.31
CA GLN A 170 8.91 -4.25 7.29
C GLN A 170 10.41 -4.28 7.59
N LYS A 171 10.80 -4.11 8.87
CA LYS A 171 12.19 -4.16 9.31
C LYS A 171 12.77 -5.55 9.08
N GLU A 172 12.08 -6.60 9.49
CA GLU A 172 12.46 -7.99 9.29
C GLU A 172 12.64 -8.33 7.81
N ALA A 173 11.62 -8.06 6.99
CA ALA A 173 11.66 -8.28 5.54
C ALA A 173 12.78 -7.48 4.86
N SER A 174 13.12 -6.30 5.39
CA SER A 174 14.22 -5.47 4.89
C SER A 174 15.60 -5.87 5.41
N SER A 175 15.66 -6.61 6.51
CA SER A 175 16.91 -6.99 7.19
C SER A 175 17.55 -8.25 6.63
N THR A 176 16.80 -9.06 5.88
CA THR A 176 17.35 -10.26 5.23
C THR A 176 18.53 -9.88 4.32
N PRO A 177 19.69 -10.56 4.41
CA PRO A 177 20.88 -10.20 3.64
C PRO A 177 20.62 -10.08 2.13
N GLU A 178 19.82 -11.00 1.60
CA GLU A 178 19.44 -11.00 0.19
C GLU A 178 18.63 -9.77 -0.21
N MET A 179 17.63 -9.36 0.60
CA MET A 179 16.83 -8.17 0.32
C MET A 179 17.66 -6.89 0.46
N ARG A 180 18.59 -6.83 1.42
CA ARG A 180 19.53 -5.71 1.53
C ARG A 180 20.41 -5.60 0.29
N ARG A 181 20.90 -6.74 -0.23
CA ARG A 181 21.69 -6.78 -1.47
C ARG A 181 20.88 -6.30 -2.67
N LYS A 182 19.67 -6.85 -2.89
CA LYS A 182 18.77 -6.43 -3.98
C LYS A 182 18.43 -4.94 -3.91
N LYS A 183 18.14 -4.41 -2.71
CA LYS A 183 17.89 -2.97 -2.52
C LYS A 183 19.12 -2.12 -2.82
N SER A 184 20.31 -2.57 -2.42
CA SER A 184 21.57 -1.88 -2.70
C SER A 184 21.90 -1.88 -4.20
N GLU A 185 21.75 -3.02 -4.87
CA GLU A 185 21.93 -3.16 -6.33
C GLU A 185 20.94 -2.28 -7.10
N ALA A 186 19.66 -2.30 -6.72
CA ALA A 186 18.64 -1.44 -7.30
C ALA A 186 18.94 0.05 -7.07
N ALA A 187 19.36 0.42 -5.85
CA ALA A 187 19.77 1.78 -5.53
C ALA A 187 20.95 2.23 -6.40
N LYS A 188 22.01 1.42 -6.48
CA LYS A 188 23.18 1.69 -7.33
C LYS A 188 22.80 1.83 -8.80
N LYS A 189 21.98 0.93 -9.32
CA LYS A 189 21.48 0.99 -10.72
C LYS A 189 20.66 2.25 -10.98
N SER A 190 19.85 2.66 -10.00
CA SER A 190 19.02 3.86 -10.11
C SER A 190 19.78 5.18 -9.94
N TRP A 191 20.99 5.14 -9.37
CA TRP A 191 21.80 6.29 -8.98
C TRP A 191 22.93 6.55 -9.98
N THR A 192 22.53 6.88 -11.21
CA THR A 192 23.43 7.20 -12.32
C THR A 192 24.22 8.49 -12.06
N PRO A 193 25.37 8.71 -12.73
CA PRO A 193 26.13 9.96 -12.64
C PRO A 193 25.28 11.21 -12.95
N GLU A 194 24.43 11.14 -13.95
CA GLU A 194 23.50 12.21 -14.34
C GLU A 194 22.51 12.52 -13.21
N ARG A 195 21.90 11.49 -12.60
CA ARG A 195 20.97 11.67 -11.49
C ARG A 195 21.65 12.24 -10.25
N LYS A 196 22.91 11.86 -9.99
CA LYS A 196 23.72 12.44 -8.90
C LYS A 196 23.93 13.93 -9.12
N LEU A 197 24.27 14.33 -10.35
CA LEU A 197 24.48 15.73 -10.71
C LEU A 197 23.17 16.51 -10.59
N ALA A 198 22.08 16.01 -11.17
CA ALA A 198 20.76 16.62 -11.09
C ALA A 198 20.26 16.77 -9.64
N GLU A 199 20.47 15.76 -8.78
CA GLU A 199 20.13 15.87 -7.36
C GLU A 199 21.03 16.90 -6.65
N SER A 200 22.32 16.93 -6.96
CA SER A 200 23.25 17.93 -6.43
C SER A 200 22.84 19.34 -6.82
N ASP A 201 22.49 19.57 -8.07
CA ASP A 201 22.06 20.88 -8.58
C ASP A 201 20.69 21.27 -8.03
N SER A 202 19.74 20.33 -7.93
CA SER A 202 18.47 20.53 -7.22
C SER A 202 18.68 20.88 -5.75
N ARG A 203 19.65 20.25 -5.08
CA ARG A 203 20.00 20.56 -3.69
C ARG A 203 20.62 21.95 -3.57
N ARG A 204 21.51 22.33 -4.49
CA ARG A 204 22.08 23.68 -4.58
C ARG A 204 20.99 24.71 -4.84
N GLN A 205 20.09 24.47 -5.78
CA GLN A 205 18.98 25.37 -6.09
C GLN A 205 18.02 25.51 -4.91
N ARG A 206 17.69 24.41 -4.22
CA ARG A 206 16.90 24.47 -2.98
C ARG A 206 17.59 25.29 -1.91
N ALA A 207 18.90 25.12 -1.73
CA ALA A 207 19.67 25.93 -0.79
C ALA A 207 19.63 27.41 -1.20
N LEU A 208 19.92 27.74 -2.47
CA LEU A 208 19.85 29.10 -2.99
C LEU A 208 18.46 29.71 -2.77
N ASN A 209 17.38 29.00 -3.08
CA ASN A 209 16.01 29.47 -2.87
C ASN A 209 15.70 29.67 -1.37
N GLN A 210 16.19 28.78 -0.50
CA GLN A 210 16.05 28.94 0.95
C GLN A 210 16.82 30.14 1.49
N TRP A 211 17.98 30.45 0.90
CA TRP A 211 18.82 31.60 1.27
C TRP A 211 18.42 32.90 0.53
N ALA A 212 17.60 32.85 -0.52
CA ALA A 212 17.07 34.04 -1.18
C ALA A 212 16.03 34.75 -0.30
N ASP A 213 15.23 33.98 0.45
CA ASP A 213 14.23 34.46 1.39
C ASP A 213 14.88 35.22 2.58
N PRO A 214 14.71 36.56 2.69
CA PRO A 214 15.33 37.37 3.72
C PRO A 214 14.87 36.99 5.15
N GLU A 215 13.62 36.59 5.32
CA GLU A 215 13.07 36.22 6.62
C GLU A 215 13.70 34.93 7.13
N ARG A 216 13.84 33.92 6.25
CA ARG A 216 14.53 32.67 6.60
C ARG A 216 15.99 32.90 6.94
N ARG A 217 16.67 33.80 6.23
CA ARG A 217 18.05 34.17 6.56
C ARG A 217 18.17 34.80 7.94
N ALA A 218 17.26 35.73 8.26
CA ALA A 218 17.21 36.39 9.57
C ALA A 218 16.94 35.37 10.68
N ALA A 219 15.93 34.51 10.52
CA ALA A 219 15.57 33.47 11.49
C ALA A 219 16.70 32.44 11.68
N HIS A 220 17.35 32.01 10.59
CA HIS A 220 18.51 31.12 10.68
C HIS A 220 19.69 31.80 11.40
N SER A 221 19.94 33.09 11.13
CA SER A 221 20.98 33.87 11.82
C SER A 221 20.68 34.01 13.32
N GLU A 222 19.44 34.34 13.67
CA GLU A 222 18.99 34.45 15.05
C GLU A 222 19.11 33.13 15.81
N LYS A 223 18.69 32.03 15.18
CA LYS A 223 18.87 30.68 15.71
C LYS A 223 20.34 30.35 15.94
N LEU A 224 21.24 30.68 15.00
CA LEU A 224 22.67 30.51 15.20
C LEU A 224 23.21 31.37 16.35
N LYS A 225 22.76 32.62 16.48
CA LYS A 225 23.12 33.50 17.61
C LYS A 225 22.67 32.89 18.94
N GLN A 226 21.45 32.37 19.02
CA GLN A 226 20.92 31.69 20.21
C GLN A 226 21.74 30.43 20.56
N ILE A 227 22.06 29.61 19.55
CA ILE A 227 22.92 28.43 19.73
C ILE A 227 24.30 28.85 20.25
N CYS A 228 24.95 29.82 19.61
CA CYS A 228 26.27 30.31 20.03
C CYS A 228 26.24 31.00 21.41
N ALA A 229 25.13 31.63 21.78
CA ALA A 229 24.94 32.24 23.09
C ALA A 229 24.63 31.21 24.20
N SER A 230 24.21 29.99 23.84
CA SER A 230 23.93 28.93 24.80
C SER A 230 25.17 28.53 25.59
N GLU A 231 24.97 28.24 26.87
CA GLU A 231 26.04 27.85 27.77
C GLU A 231 26.71 26.53 27.32
N GLU A 232 25.94 25.61 26.75
CA GLU A 232 26.47 24.39 26.14
C GLU A 232 27.44 24.68 24.99
N ALA A 233 27.12 25.62 24.10
CA ALA A 233 27.98 25.94 22.97
C ALA A 233 29.26 26.65 23.44
N LYS A 234 29.14 27.57 24.40
CA LYS A 234 30.30 28.23 25.04
C LYS A 234 31.21 27.21 25.70
N ASN A 235 30.65 26.27 26.46
CA ASN A 235 31.40 25.20 27.11
C ASN A 235 32.05 24.26 26.09
N ARG A 236 31.33 23.84 25.04
CA ARG A 236 31.93 23.05 23.94
C ARG A 236 33.08 23.78 23.26
N LEU A 237 32.95 25.08 23.03
CA LEU A 237 34.01 25.89 22.41
C LEU A 237 35.21 26.07 23.35
N ALA A 238 34.96 26.29 24.64
CA ALA A 238 36.00 26.37 25.66
C ALA A 238 36.77 25.04 25.78
N SER A 239 36.05 23.91 25.85
CA SER A 239 36.64 22.56 25.86
C SER A 239 37.39 22.24 24.56
N ALA A 240 36.89 22.66 23.39
CA ALA A 240 37.60 22.48 22.13
C ALA A 240 38.87 23.34 22.06
N ARG A 241 38.83 24.57 22.61
CA ARG A 241 39.97 25.47 22.68
C ARG A 241 41.06 24.93 23.60
N THR A 242 40.70 24.46 24.79
CA THR A 242 41.65 23.80 25.70
C THR A 242 42.23 22.52 25.10
N ALA A 243 41.40 21.70 24.45
CA ALA A 243 41.87 20.51 23.74
C ALA A 243 42.88 20.83 22.61
N CYS A 244 42.64 21.89 21.84
CA CYS A 244 43.55 22.34 20.76
C CYS A 244 44.88 22.91 21.27
N GLN A 245 44.86 23.47 22.49
CA GLN A 245 46.04 24.00 23.18
C GLN A 245 46.86 22.91 23.90
N SER A 246 46.36 21.67 23.97
CA SER A 246 47.12 20.57 24.56
C SER A 246 48.45 20.31 23.82
N PRO A 247 49.54 19.95 24.53
CA PRO A 247 50.82 19.59 23.92
C PRO A 247 50.69 18.46 22.89
N GLU A 248 49.79 17.51 23.14
CA GLU A 248 49.51 16.41 22.23
C GLU A 248 48.84 16.88 20.93
N ALA A 249 47.85 17.79 21.01
CA ALA A 249 47.24 18.38 19.82
C ALA A 249 48.23 19.29 19.06
N ALA A 250 49.15 19.97 19.76
CA ALA A 250 50.24 20.71 19.13
C ALA A 250 51.20 19.78 18.37
N ALA A 251 51.63 18.68 18.99
CA ALA A 251 52.47 17.66 18.35
C ALA A 251 51.78 17.04 17.13
N LYS A 252 50.49 16.67 17.23
CA LYS A 252 49.69 16.16 16.10
C LYS A 252 49.56 17.18 14.97
N ARG A 253 49.35 18.48 15.27
CA ARG A 253 49.31 19.54 14.25
C ARG A 253 50.66 19.70 13.54
N ILE A 254 51.76 19.69 14.29
CA ILE A 254 53.12 19.79 13.73
C ILE A 254 53.43 18.57 12.85
N ALA A 255 53.14 17.36 13.34
CA ALA A 255 53.33 16.11 12.60
C ALA A 255 52.46 16.03 11.33
N TRP A 256 51.23 16.53 11.39
CA TRP A 256 50.33 16.60 10.23
C TRP A 256 50.74 17.68 9.21
N TRP A 257 51.50 18.70 9.63
CA TRP A 257 51.96 19.82 8.80
C TRP A 257 53.38 19.61 8.24
N THR A 258 53.54 18.48 7.54
CA THR A 258 54.81 18.09 6.89
C THR A 258 55.27 19.13 5.84
N PRO A 259 56.58 19.22 5.56
CA PRO A 259 57.12 20.07 4.49
C PRO A 259 56.43 19.84 3.13
N GLU A 260 56.13 18.59 2.80
CA GLU A 260 55.41 18.20 1.57
C GLU A 260 53.99 18.78 1.51
N ARG A 261 53.23 18.68 2.61
CA ARG A 261 51.87 19.25 2.70
C ARG A 261 51.88 20.77 2.65
N ARG A 262 52.92 21.40 3.23
CA ARG A 262 53.17 22.84 3.10
C ARG A 262 53.42 23.25 1.66
N ALA A 263 54.30 22.54 0.95
CA ALA A 263 54.61 22.78 -0.45
C ALA A 263 53.36 22.59 -1.34
N ALA A 264 52.62 21.49 -1.13
CA ALA A 264 51.39 21.20 -1.86
C ALA A 264 50.31 22.27 -1.63
N LYS A 265 50.10 22.74 -0.38
CA LYS A 265 49.14 23.82 -0.12
C LYS A 265 49.61 25.15 -0.70
N GLY A 266 50.92 25.42 -0.70
CA GLY A 266 51.51 26.57 -1.38
C GLY A 266 51.25 26.56 -2.89
N GLN A 267 51.41 25.41 -3.55
CA GLN A 267 51.07 25.22 -4.96
C GLN A 267 49.57 25.41 -5.21
N GLN A 268 48.71 24.78 -4.40
CA GLN A 268 47.26 24.96 -4.50
C GLN A 268 46.82 26.43 -4.36
N LEU A 269 47.44 27.19 -3.45
CA LEU A 269 47.16 28.62 -3.29
C LEU A 269 47.63 29.45 -4.48
N LYS A 270 48.80 29.12 -5.06
CA LYS A 270 49.28 29.76 -6.30
C LYS A 270 48.35 29.48 -7.47
N GLU A 271 47.92 28.23 -7.64
CA GLU A 271 46.96 27.82 -8.67
C GLU A 271 45.59 28.48 -8.47
N ALA A 272 45.09 28.53 -7.24
CA ALA A 272 43.82 29.19 -6.93
C ALA A 272 43.88 30.71 -7.22
N LYS A 273 44.99 31.38 -6.88
CA LYS A 273 45.22 32.79 -7.24
C LYS A 273 45.30 32.97 -8.77
N ALA A 274 46.00 32.09 -9.48
CA ALA A 274 46.09 32.13 -10.94
C ALA A 274 44.73 31.90 -11.62
N ARG A 275 43.90 30.98 -11.09
CA ARG A 275 42.52 30.75 -11.55
C ARG A 275 41.64 31.96 -11.31
N LYS A 276 41.75 32.59 -10.14
CA LYS A 276 41.01 33.82 -9.83
C LYS A 276 41.38 34.95 -10.79
N ALA A 277 42.68 35.20 -11.01
CA ALA A 277 43.15 36.22 -11.95
C ALA A 277 42.70 35.96 -13.40
N LYS A 278 42.63 34.69 -13.83
CA LYS A 278 42.06 34.32 -15.15
C LYS A 278 40.56 34.59 -15.24
N ASN A 279 39.80 34.24 -14.20
CA ASN A 279 38.36 34.52 -14.17
C ASN A 279 38.07 36.03 -14.15
N ASP A 280 38.81 36.80 -13.34
CA ASP A 280 38.65 38.25 -13.24
C ASP A 280 39.00 38.95 -14.57
N SER A 281 40.02 38.48 -15.30
CA SER A 281 40.39 39.00 -16.63
C SER A 281 39.48 38.54 -17.78
N GLN A 282 38.74 37.45 -17.62
CA GLN A 282 37.70 37.03 -18.57
C GLN A 282 36.39 37.79 -18.37
N SER A 283 36.02 38.17 -17.13
CA SER A 283 34.83 38.99 -16.86
C SER A 283 34.97 40.43 -17.39
N ASP A 284 36.17 40.98 -17.42
CA ASP A 284 36.45 42.31 -18.01
C ASP A 284 36.37 42.31 -19.55
N LYS A 285 36.59 41.17 -20.21
CA LYS A 285 36.49 41.03 -21.67
C LYS A 285 35.08 40.75 -22.19
N THR A 286 34.14 40.37 -21.33
CA THR A 286 32.74 40.11 -21.67
C THR A 286 31.80 41.26 -21.31
N SER A 287 32.33 42.35 -20.75
CA SER A 287 31.56 43.51 -20.28
C SER A 287 31.82 44.80 -21.08
N GLY A 288 32.51 44.71 -22.21
CA GLY A 288 32.68 45.78 -23.20
C GLY A 288 32.20 45.32 -24.58
#